data_AF-A0A373F540-F1
#
_entry.id   AF-A0A373F540-F1
#
_cell.length_a   1.000
_cell.length_b   1.000
_cell.length_c   1.000
_cell.angle_alpha   90.00
_cell.angle_beta   90.00
_cell.angle_gamma   90.00
#
_symmetry.space_group_name_H-M   'P 1'
#
loop_
_entity.id
_entity.type
_entity.pdbx_description
1 polymer ?
#
loop_
_entity_poly.entity_id
_entity_poly.type
_entity_poly.pdbx_seq_one_letter_code
_entity_poly.pdbx_strand_id
1 'polypeptide(L)'
;MHYLQRAEVDSEYPNLEFEDWFQLGRVCFLARLTKPLRRQAFRAQLSRRQAEGRPLHWWQARAFIYGAAGRGWAGEVVNPRLPSNFQWPTPPDPSWLLVVCCYPDGSSELDLVHQVSRRFWSEQNDFFEIPVDCVDPRSVFFKRQWYRDMGFDVIDFDPQLMAEVGGYQPHLKLVD
;
A
#
# COMPACT_ATOMS: atom_id res chain seq x y z
N MET A 1 -11.83 -23.16 17.71
CA MET A 1 -11.48 -23.34 16.29
C MET A 1 -12.72 -23.75 15.50
N HIS A 2 -13.63 -22.82 15.15
CA HIS A 2 -14.91 -23.18 14.51
C HIS A 2 -15.23 -22.42 13.20
N TYR A 3 -14.38 -21.47 12.79
CA TYR A 3 -14.61 -20.68 11.57
C TYR A 3 -13.90 -21.25 10.34
N LEU A 4 -12.72 -21.87 10.49
CA LEU A 4 -12.06 -22.60 9.40
C LEU A 4 -12.89 -23.80 8.95
N GLN A 5 -13.44 -24.56 9.91
CA GLN A 5 -14.39 -25.62 9.61
C GLN A 5 -15.62 -25.13 8.83
N ARG A 6 -16.14 -23.93 9.10
CA ARG A 6 -17.28 -23.37 8.33
C ARG A 6 -16.92 -22.95 6.90
N ALA A 7 -15.64 -22.72 6.59
CA ALA A 7 -15.20 -22.44 5.23
C ALA A 7 -14.98 -23.72 4.41
N GLU A 8 -14.79 -24.87 5.07
CA GLU A 8 -14.62 -26.18 4.43
C GLU A 8 -15.95 -26.90 4.10
N VAL A 9 -17.09 -26.49 4.68
CA VAL A 9 -18.38 -27.22 4.51
C VAL A 9 -19.19 -26.81 3.27
N ASP A 10 -18.77 -25.80 2.50
CA ASP A 10 -19.36 -25.57 1.17
C ASP A 10 -18.65 -26.48 0.15
N SER A 11 -19.07 -27.74 0.15
CA SER A 11 -18.43 -28.89 -0.51
C SER A 11 -18.45 -28.89 -2.04
N GLU A 12 -18.67 -27.76 -2.70
CA GLU A 12 -18.66 -27.70 -4.17
C GLU A 12 -17.54 -26.84 -4.75
N TYR A 13 -17.02 -25.82 -4.04
CA TYR A 13 -15.84 -25.07 -4.45
C TYR A 13 -15.12 -24.47 -3.22
N PRO A 14 -13.77 -24.42 -3.18
CA PRO A 14 -13.10 -23.58 -2.20
C PRO A 14 -13.66 -22.16 -2.36
N ASN A 15 -14.07 -21.51 -1.27
CA ASN A 15 -14.47 -20.11 -1.31
C ASN A 15 -13.23 -19.27 -1.66
N LEU A 16 -12.95 -19.15 -2.96
CA LEU A 16 -11.75 -18.49 -3.50
C LEU A 16 -11.65 -17.05 -2.97
N GLU A 17 -12.79 -16.41 -2.72
CA GLU A 17 -12.82 -15.08 -2.15
C GLU A 17 -12.36 -15.06 -0.68
N PHE A 18 -12.63 -16.08 0.13
CA PHE A 18 -12.04 -16.17 1.47
C PHE A 18 -10.52 -16.16 1.38
N GLU A 19 -9.99 -16.97 0.47
CA GLU A 19 -8.56 -17.07 0.23
C GLU A 19 -7.98 -15.73 -0.24
N ASP A 20 -8.64 -15.03 -1.16
CA ASP A 20 -8.20 -13.72 -1.65
C ASP A 20 -8.06 -12.70 -0.51
N TRP A 21 -9.06 -12.59 0.37
CA TRP A 21 -9.03 -11.66 1.50
C TRP A 21 -8.01 -12.08 2.56
N PHE A 22 -7.90 -13.38 2.83
CA PHE A 22 -6.89 -13.93 3.73
C PHE A 22 -5.47 -13.64 3.21
N GLN A 23 -5.20 -13.89 1.93
CA GLN A 23 -3.90 -13.64 1.31
C GLN A 23 -3.58 -12.15 1.26
N LEU A 24 -4.56 -11.28 0.98
CA LEU A 24 -4.36 -9.82 1.08
C LEU A 24 -3.90 -9.41 2.49
N GLY A 25 -4.56 -9.93 3.53
CA GLY A 25 -4.15 -9.72 4.91
C GLY A 25 -2.75 -10.24 5.19
N ARG A 26 -2.45 -11.45 4.70
CA ARG A 26 -1.14 -12.11 4.87
C ARG A 26 -0.01 -11.35 4.19
N VAL A 27 -0.23 -10.83 2.98
CA VAL A 27 0.69 -9.95 2.25
C VAL A 27 1.00 -8.70 3.08
N CYS A 28 -0.03 -8.08 3.68
CA CYS A 28 0.17 -6.93 4.56
C CYS A 28 1.04 -7.27 5.78
N PHE A 29 0.87 -8.47 6.35
CA PHE A 29 1.69 -8.95 7.47
C PHE A 29 3.14 -9.20 7.03
N LEU A 30 3.35 -9.90 5.91
CA LEU A 30 4.67 -10.22 5.36
C LEU A 30 5.47 -8.95 5.05
N ALA A 31 4.79 -7.92 4.54
CA ALA A 31 5.34 -6.59 4.27
C ALA A 31 5.46 -5.69 5.51
N ARG A 32 5.11 -6.20 6.71
CA ARG A 32 5.10 -5.45 7.98
C ARG A 32 4.36 -4.11 7.91
N LEU A 33 3.29 -4.02 7.12
CA LEU A 33 2.50 -2.80 6.99
C LEU A 33 1.99 -2.34 8.36
N THR A 34 2.06 -1.04 8.62
CA THR A 34 1.48 -0.43 9.83
C THR A 34 -0.04 -0.50 9.78
N LYS A 35 -0.72 -0.35 10.93
CA LYS A 35 -2.20 -0.40 10.98
C LYS A 35 -2.88 0.59 10.00
N PRO A 36 -2.39 1.84 9.82
CA PRO A 36 -2.90 2.73 8.77
C PRO A 36 -2.76 2.14 7.36
N LEU A 37 -1.58 1.63 7.00
CA LEU A 37 -1.31 1.06 5.68
C LEU A 37 -2.13 -0.21 5.42
N ARG A 38 -2.37 -1.05 6.44
CA ARG A 38 -3.29 -2.20 6.33
C ARG A 38 -4.72 -1.76 6.02
N ARG A 39 -5.18 -0.70 6.68
CA ARG A 39 -6.52 -0.14 6.42
C ARG A 39 -6.62 0.45 5.02
N GLN A 40 -5.55 1.06 4.54
CA GLN A 40 -5.45 1.57 3.17
C GLN A 40 -5.55 0.44 2.15
N ALA A 41 -4.77 -0.62 2.29
CA ALA A 41 -4.86 -1.81 1.43
C ALA A 41 -6.25 -2.45 1.45
N PHE A 42 -6.85 -2.60 2.63
CA PHE A 42 -8.22 -3.10 2.77
C PHE A 42 -9.24 -2.21 2.04
N ARG A 43 -9.13 -0.88 2.21
CA ARG A 43 -10.03 0.09 1.55
C ARG A 43 -9.87 0.08 0.05
N ALA A 44 -8.64 0.02 -0.47
CA ALA A 44 -8.40 -0.04 -1.90
C ALA A 44 -9.05 -1.29 -2.53
N GLN A 45 -8.88 -2.46 -1.92
CA GLN A 45 -9.53 -3.69 -2.39
C GLN A 45 -11.05 -3.59 -2.29
N LEU A 46 -11.58 -3.04 -1.20
CA LEU A 46 -13.00 -2.82 -1.03
C LEU A 46 -13.57 -1.90 -2.13
N SER A 47 -12.92 -0.77 -2.41
CA SER A 47 -13.34 0.17 -3.44
C SER A 47 -13.35 -0.47 -4.83
N ARG A 48 -12.35 -1.29 -5.16
CA ARG A 48 -12.32 -2.05 -6.43
C ARG A 48 -13.52 -3.00 -6.55
N ARG A 49 -13.81 -3.77 -5.50
CA ARG A 49 -14.97 -4.67 -5.48
C ARG A 49 -16.30 -3.94 -5.58
N GLN A 50 -16.43 -2.80 -4.90
CA GLN A 50 -17.63 -1.97 -4.98
C GLN A 50 -17.82 -1.41 -6.39
N ALA A 51 -16.75 -1.03 -7.08
CA ALA A 51 -16.80 -0.61 -8.48
C ALA A 51 -17.27 -1.76 -9.41
N GLU A 52 -17.00 -3.01 -9.06
CA GLU A 52 -17.51 -4.21 -9.74
C GLU A 52 -18.94 -4.61 -9.31
N GLY A 53 -19.61 -3.79 -8.49
CA GLY A 53 -20.97 -4.07 -7.99
C GLY A 53 -21.04 -5.17 -6.93
N ARG A 54 -19.90 -5.55 -6.31
CA ARG A 54 -19.83 -6.61 -5.30
C ARG A 54 -19.78 -6.01 -3.88
N PRO A 55 -20.76 -6.30 -3.00
CA PRO A 55 -20.76 -5.79 -1.64
C PRO A 55 -19.73 -6.50 -0.75
N LEU A 56 -19.35 -5.84 0.37
CA LEU A 56 -18.51 -6.46 1.40
C LEU A 56 -19.36 -7.35 2.32
N HIS A 57 -18.89 -8.57 2.53
CA HIS A 57 -19.41 -9.44 3.57
C HIS A 57 -18.50 -9.45 4.80
N TRP A 58 -19.08 -9.56 6.01
CA TRP A 58 -18.29 -9.53 7.25
C TRP A 58 -17.23 -10.63 7.36
N TRP A 59 -17.46 -11.78 6.72
CA TRP A 59 -16.47 -12.86 6.72
C TRP A 59 -15.21 -12.49 5.92
N GLN A 60 -15.30 -11.62 4.91
CA GLN A 60 -14.16 -11.11 4.13
C GLN A 60 -13.26 -10.24 5.01
N ALA A 61 -13.87 -9.35 5.80
CA ALA A 61 -13.14 -8.55 6.79
C ALA A 61 -12.44 -9.44 7.84
N ARG A 62 -13.09 -10.53 8.28
CA ARG A 62 -12.48 -11.48 9.21
C ARG A 62 -11.32 -12.25 8.57
N ALA A 63 -11.46 -12.69 7.33
CA ALA A 63 -10.41 -13.37 6.57
C ALA A 63 -9.16 -12.47 6.46
N PHE A 64 -9.37 -11.20 6.08
CA PHE A 64 -8.30 -10.20 6.05
C PHE A 64 -7.62 -10.00 7.40
N ILE A 65 -8.40 -9.84 8.49
CA ILE A 65 -7.84 -9.68 9.84
C ILE A 65 -7.04 -10.92 10.26
N TYR A 66 -7.51 -12.11 9.88
CA TYR A 66 -6.84 -13.38 10.16
C TYR A 66 -5.48 -13.45 9.46
N GLY A 67 -5.42 -13.14 8.16
CA GLY A 67 -4.16 -13.06 7.43
C GLY A 67 -3.23 -11.97 7.95
N ALA A 68 -3.78 -10.80 8.29
CA ALA A 68 -3.03 -9.67 8.83
C ALA A 68 -2.45 -9.91 10.24
N ALA A 69 -2.92 -10.94 10.93
CA ALA A 69 -2.33 -11.42 12.17
C ALA A 69 -1.11 -12.35 11.94
N GLY A 70 -0.76 -12.65 10.68
CA GLY A 70 0.37 -13.49 10.31
C GLY A 70 0.13 -14.98 10.50
N ARG A 71 -1.12 -15.39 10.72
CA ARG A 71 -1.47 -16.79 10.95
C ARG A 71 -1.41 -17.57 9.63
N GLY A 72 -0.67 -18.66 9.62
CA GLY A 72 -0.64 -19.67 8.58
C GLY A 72 -1.84 -20.61 8.65
N TRP A 73 -1.85 -21.58 7.75
CA TRP A 73 -2.96 -22.52 7.58
C TRP A 73 -3.15 -23.44 8.79
N ALA A 74 -2.06 -23.80 9.50
CA ALA A 74 -2.12 -24.58 10.72
C ALA A 74 -2.12 -23.69 12.00
N GLY A 75 -2.29 -22.38 11.84
CA GLY A 75 -2.33 -21.41 12.95
C GLY A 75 -0.95 -20.94 13.45
N GLU A 76 0.14 -21.42 12.84
CA GLU A 76 1.50 -20.95 13.06
C GLU A 76 1.66 -19.48 12.64
N VAL A 77 2.53 -18.72 13.29
CA VAL A 77 2.83 -17.35 12.83
C VAL A 77 3.96 -17.43 11.82
N VAL A 78 3.70 -16.97 10.60
CA VAL A 78 4.72 -16.91 9.54
C VAL A 78 5.71 -15.78 9.86
N ASN A 79 6.98 -15.93 9.48
CA ASN A 79 7.96 -14.85 9.63
C ASN A 79 7.72 -13.75 8.58
N PRO A 80 7.77 -12.46 8.96
CA PRO A 80 7.76 -11.38 8.00
C PRO A 80 8.94 -11.44 7.03
N ARG A 81 8.77 -10.87 5.83
CA ARG A 81 9.84 -10.78 4.83
C ARG A 81 10.87 -9.70 5.16
N LEU A 82 10.40 -8.61 5.79
CA LEU A 82 11.26 -7.48 6.08
C LEU A 82 12.05 -7.67 7.39
N PRO A 83 13.30 -7.18 7.44
CA PRO A 83 14.11 -7.18 8.66
C PRO A 83 13.34 -6.60 9.86
N SER A 84 13.62 -7.09 11.07
CA SER A 84 12.91 -6.69 12.29
C SER A 84 13.05 -5.19 12.63
N ASN A 85 14.11 -4.55 12.17
CA ASN A 85 14.37 -3.12 12.33
C ASN A 85 13.72 -2.23 11.24
N PHE A 86 13.24 -2.79 10.13
CA PHE A 86 12.57 -1.99 9.10
C PHE A 86 11.29 -1.34 9.63
N GLN A 87 11.09 -0.07 9.31
CA GLN A 87 9.90 0.69 9.67
C GLN A 87 9.38 1.44 8.44
N TRP A 88 8.08 1.34 8.20
CA TRP A 88 7.44 2.18 7.20
C TRP A 88 7.46 3.65 7.62
N PRO A 89 7.66 4.59 6.68
CA PRO A 89 7.61 6.01 6.97
C PRO A 89 6.30 6.38 7.65
N THR A 90 6.40 7.11 8.76
CA THR A 90 5.23 7.65 9.46
C THR A 90 5.20 9.15 9.22
N PRO A 91 4.14 9.67 8.57
CA PRO A 91 4.01 11.11 8.38
C PRO A 91 4.05 11.84 9.73
N PRO A 92 4.72 13.01 9.81
CA PRO A 92 4.80 13.78 11.05
C PRO A 92 3.41 14.30 11.48
N ASP A 93 2.55 14.60 10.52
CA ASP A 93 1.17 15.03 10.73
C ASP A 93 0.31 14.72 9.46
N PRO A 94 -1.03 14.87 9.52
CA PRO A 94 -1.93 14.52 8.42
C PRO A 94 -1.77 15.33 7.12
N SER A 95 -1.04 16.45 7.13
CA SER A 95 -0.76 17.24 5.92
C SER A 95 0.25 16.57 4.98
N TRP A 96 0.96 15.55 5.45
CA TRP A 96 1.92 14.77 4.67
C TRP A 96 1.33 13.43 4.27
N LEU A 97 1.42 13.11 2.98
CA LEU A 97 0.98 11.83 2.42
C LEU A 97 2.17 10.99 2.02
N LEU A 98 2.20 9.72 2.46
CA LEU A 98 3.18 8.75 1.97
C LEU A 98 2.87 8.39 0.52
N VAL A 99 3.84 8.65 -0.36
CA VAL A 99 3.78 8.32 -1.78
C VAL A 99 4.90 7.35 -2.15
N VAL A 100 4.72 6.68 -3.29
CA VAL A 100 5.74 5.85 -3.91
C VAL A 100 6.12 6.49 -5.24
N CYS A 101 7.35 6.98 -5.35
CA CYS A 101 7.91 7.52 -6.57
C CYS A 101 8.45 6.37 -7.42
N CYS A 102 7.87 6.11 -8.58
CA CYS A 102 8.29 5.03 -9.48
C CYS A 102 8.99 5.63 -10.72
N TYR A 103 10.20 5.18 -10.98
CA TYR A 103 11.04 5.70 -12.06
C TYR A 103 10.96 4.83 -13.33
N PRO A 104 11.42 5.35 -14.49
CA PRO A 104 11.36 4.62 -15.77
C PRO A 104 12.22 3.37 -15.83
N ASP A 105 13.32 3.36 -15.08
CA ASP A 105 14.23 2.20 -14.94
C ASP A 105 13.63 1.06 -14.10
N GLY A 106 12.41 1.25 -13.56
CA GLY A 106 11.71 0.30 -12.72
C GLY A 106 12.07 0.38 -11.24
N SER A 107 12.97 1.28 -10.85
CA SER A 107 13.25 1.58 -9.44
C SER A 107 12.07 2.33 -8.78
N SER A 108 12.04 2.31 -7.46
CA SER A 108 11.01 3.01 -6.70
C SER A 108 11.58 3.53 -5.38
N GLU A 109 11.11 4.70 -4.97
CA GLU A 109 11.48 5.35 -3.71
C GLU A 109 10.22 5.67 -2.90
N LEU A 110 10.35 5.71 -1.58
CA LEU A 110 9.31 6.17 -0.68
C LEU A 110 9.57 7.63 -0.32
N ASP A 111 8.52 8.45 -0.32
CA ASP A 111 8.61 9.86 0.06
C ASP A 111 7.31 10.33 0.73
N LEU A 112 7.33 11.51 1.34
CA LEU A 112 6.12 12.20 1.77
C LEU A 112 5.89 13.44 0.90
N VAL A 113 4.66 13.66 0.46
CA VAL A 113 4.25 14.88 -0.23
C VAL A 113 3.35 15.69 0.68
N HIS A 114 3.72 16.95 0.91
CA HIS A 114 2.87 17.88 1.65
C HIS A 114 1.70 18.33 0.78
N GLN A 115 0.47 18.11 1.25
CA GLN A 115 -0.75 18.28 0.47
C GLN A 115 -0.99 19.70 -0.06
N VAL A 116 -0.52 20.74 0.65
CA VAL A 116 -0.74 22.15 0.25
C VAL A 116 0.41 22.67 -0.61
N SER A 117 1.62 22.72 -0.04
CA SER A 117 2.82 23.21 -0.72
C SER A 117 3.33 22.32 -1.86
N ARG A 118 2.86 21.08 -1.97
CA ARG A 118 3.31 20.08 -2.96
C ARG A 118 4.79 19.74 -2.89
N ARG A 119 5.44 20.08 -1.77
CA ARG A 119 6.84 19.80 -1.53
C ARG A 119 7.04 18.34 -1.14
N PHE A 120 8.11 17.75 -1.64
CA PHE A 120 8.58 16.45 -1.22
C PHE A 120 9.39 16.58 0.06
N TRP A 121 9.30 15.58 0.95
CA TRP A 121 10.04 15.54 2.19
C TRP A 121 11.55 15.43 1.93
N SER A 122 11.92 14.67 0.90
CA SER A 122 13.29 14.52 0.41
C SER A 122 13.96 15.82 -0.06
N GLU A 123 13.21 16.91 -0.30
CA GLU A 123 13.81 18.21 -0.63
C GLU A 123 14.63 18.80 0.52
N GLN A 124 14.31 18.41 1.76
CA GLN A 124 14.92 18.98 2.98
C GLN A 124 15.46 17.90 3.92
N ASN A 125 15.31 16.64 3.56
CA ASN A 125 15.68 15.48 4.37
C ASN A 125 16.19 14.37 3.44
N ASP A 126 16.75 13.31 4.01
CA ASP A 126 17.12 12.13 3.23
C ASP A 126 15.89 11.31 2.83
N PHE A 127 16.04 10.51 1.75
CA PHE A 127 15.04 9.52 1.34
C PHE A 127 14.86 8.45 2.42
N PHE A 128 13.65 7.89 2.48
CA PHE A 128 13.36 6.77 3.36
C PHE A 128 13.99 5.47 2.84
N GLU A 129 14.38 4.59 3.76
CA GLU A 129 14.77 3.23 3.42
C GLU A 129 13.62 2.51 2.70
N ILE A 130 13.95 1.84 1.58
CA ILE A 130 13.02 0.99 0.86
C ILE A 130 13.14 -0.47 1.34
N PRO A 131 12.06 -1.26 1.29
CA PRO A 131 12.11 -2.68 1.64
C PRO A 131 13.16 -3.45 0.83
N VAL A 132 14.08 -4.16 1.50
CA VAL A 132 15.23 -4.87 0.86
C VAL A 132 14.80 -5.87 -0.24
N ASP A 133 13.60 -6.44 -0.11
CA ASP A 133 12.99 -7.34 -1.10
C ASP A 133 12.64 -6.65 -2.44
N CYS A 134 12.79 -5.33 -2.58
CA CYS A 134 12.61 -4.61 -3.83
C CYS A 134 13.68 -4.95 -4.89
N VAL A 135 14.85 -5.42 -4.44
CA VAL A 135 16.03 -5.72 -5.28
C VAL A 135 15.99 -7.15 -5.84
N ASP A 136 15.18 -8.05 -5.25
CA ASP A 136 15.00 -9.40 -5.81
C ASP A 136 14.11 -9.34 -7.07
N PRO A 137 14.63 -9.70 -8.26
CA PRO A 137 13.86 -9.69 -9.50
C PRO A 137 12.74 -10.73 -9.54
N ARG A 138 12.74 -11.71 -8.63
CA ARG A 138 11.67 -12.73 -8.49
C ARG A 138 10.58 -12.29 -7.51
N SER A 139 10.80 -11.19 -6.78
CA SER A 139 9.82 -10.68 -5.82
C SER A 139 8.68 -9.97 -6.55
N VAL A 140 7.46 -10.42 -6.27
CA VAL A 140 6.22 -9.71 -6.64
C VAL A 140 5.87 -8.58 -5.66
N PHE A 141 6.61 -8.48 -4.55
CA PHE A 141 6.42 -7.43 -3.55
C PHE A 141 7.19 -6.17 -3.95
N PHE A 142 6.70 -5.00 -3.50
CA PHE A 142 7.39 -3.71 -3.62
C PHE A 142 7.74 -3.31 -5.05
N LYS A 143 6.96 -3.81 -6.03
CA LYS A 143 6.95 -3.31 -7.40
C LYS A 143 5.80 -2.32 -7.57
N ARG A 144 5.90 -1.46 -8.59
CA ARG A 144 4.86 -0.48 -8.96
C ARG A 144 3.44 -1.02 -8.84
N GLN A 145 3.17 -2.18 -9.45
CA GLN A 145 1.83 -2.78 -9.44
C GLN A 145 1.39 -3.19 -8.03
N TRP A 146 2.29 -3.78 -7.23
CA TRP A 146 2.00 -4.17 -5.86
C TRP A 146 1.61 -2.96 -5.00
N TYR A 147 2.32 -1.84 -5.13
CA TYR A 147 1.98 -0.61 -4.40
C TYR A 147 0.58 -0.10 -4.76
N ARG A 148 0.25 -0.08 -6.06
CA ARG A 148 -1.11 0.27 -6.51
C ARG A 148 -2.16 -0.69 -5.97
N ASP A 149 -1.85 -1.98 -5.91
CA ASP A 149 -2.73 -3.02 -5.37
C ASP A 149 -2.97 -2.91 -3.87
N MET A 150 -1.96 -2.47 -3.13
CA MET A 150 -2.08 -2.14 -1.71
C MET A 150 -2.66 -0.73 -1.47
N GLY A 151 -3.04 -0.01 -2.53
CA GLY A 151 -3.68 1.29 -2.43
C GLY A 151 -2.76 2.45 -2.08
N PHE A 152 -1.46 2.34 -2.33
CA PHE A 152 -0.52 3.46 -2.21
C PHE A 152 -0.77 4.50 -3.30
N ASP A 153 -0.55 5.76 -2.95
CA ASP A 153 -0.46 6.84 -3.92
C ASP A 153 0.87 6.69 -4.67
N VAL A 154 0.79 6.30 -5.94
CA VAL A 154 1.96 6.06 -6.80
C VAL A 154 2.13 7.24 -7.75
N ILE A 155 3.32 7.85 -7.73
CA ILE A 155 3.73 8.90 -8.66
C ILE A 155 4.65 8.27 -9.69
N ASP A 156 4.22 8.23 -10.95
CA ASP A 156 5.04 7.76 -12.06
C ASP A 156 5.84 8.92 -12.65
N PHE A 157 7.16 8.85 -12.55
CA PHE A 157 8.05 9.78 -13.21
C PHE A 157 8.21 9.36 -14.68
N ASP A 158 7.87 10.27 -15.58
CA ASP A 158 8.07 10.13 -17.01
C ASP A 158 9.23 11.06 -17.43
N PRO A 159 10.28 10.55 -18.07
CA PRO A 159 11.43 11.36 -18.45
C PRO A 159 11.10 12.35 -19.57
N GLN A 160 9.94 12.21 -20.21
CA GLN A 160 9.42 13.13 -21.23
C GLN A 160 8.51 14.21 -20.62
N LEU A 161 8.17 14.12 -19.32
CA LEU A 161 7.35 15.11 -18.64
C LEU A 161 8.20 16.35 -18.37
N MET A 162 8.03 17.37 -19.20
CA MET A 162 8.60 18.69 -18.95
C MET A 162 7.64 19.49 -18.06
N ALA A 163 8.12 19.87 -16.86
CA ALA A 163 7.43 20.86 -16.05
C ALA A 163 7.74 22.25 -16.62
N GLU A 164 6.77 22.88 -17.29
CA GLU A 164 6.85 24.32 -17.56
C GLU A 164 6.54 25.08 -16.27
N VAL A 165 7.47 25.93 -15.84
CA VAL A 165 7.19 26.93 -14.81
C VAL A 165 6.24 27.94 -15.44
N GLY A 166 4.94 27.75 -15.22
CA GLY A 166 3.92 28.72 -15.61
C GLY A 166 4.30 30.09 -15.08
N GLY A 167 4.28 31.10 -15.96
CA GLY A 167 4.69 32.47 -15.61
C GLY A 167 4.02 32.94 -14.34
N TYR A 168 4.82 33.44 -13.40
CA TYR A 168 4.36 34.01 -12.14
C TYR A 168 3.39 35.17 -12.43
N GLN A 169 2.09 34.98 -12.21
CA GLN A 169 1.15 36.08 -12.07
C GLN A 169 1.01 36.42 -10.58
N PRO A 170 1.66 37.50 -10.10
CA PRO A 170 1.43 37.94 -8.74
C PRO A 170 -0.05 38.31 -8.56
N HIS A 171 -0.71 37.69 -7.60
CA HIS A 171 -2.10 38.01 -7.21
C HIS A 171 -2.25 39.40 -6.61
N LEU A 172 -1.12 40.09 -6.34
CA LEU A 172 -1.07 41.43 -5.76
C LEU A 172 -0.46 42.38 -6.77
N LYS A 173 -1.22 43.42 -7.14
CA LYS A 173 -0.70 44.60 -7.84
C LYS A 173 -0.45 45.68 -6.80
N LEU A 174 0.76 46.27 -6.81
CA LEU A 174 0.98 47.54 -6.12
C LEU A 174 0.04 48.58 -6.73
N VAL A 175 -0.69 49.28 -5.89
CA VAL A 175 -1.52 50.42 -6.27
C VAL A 175 -0.70 51.65 -5.92
N ASP A 176 -0.34 52.44 -6.93
CA ASP A 176 0.26 53.77 -6.77
C ASP A 176 -0.77 54.79 -6.23
#